data_AF-A0A5D2GV13-F1
#
_entry.id   AF-A0A5D2GV13-F1
#
_cell.length_a   1.000
_cell.length_b   1.000
_cell.length_c   1.000
_cell.angle_alpha   90.00
_cell.angle_beta   90.00
_cell.angle_gamma   90.00
#
_symmetry.space_group_name_H-M   'P 1'
#
loop_
_entity.id
_entity.type
_entity.pdbx_description
1 polymer ?
#
loop_
_entity_poly.entity_id
_entity_poly.type
_entity_poly.pdbx_seq_one_letter_code
_entity_poly.pdbx_strand_id
1 'polypeptide(L)'
;MPGMENEGSNLSRAEEIKNQANEEFKAHKYGQAINLYTQAIELNSQNAVYWANRSLAHTKLEEYGSAIQDATKAIEVDPKYSKEKPTTLDCGPRTICRRHIMASSYLYKCMWEALQQRIRMILINMQLTSYVL
;
A
#
# COMPACT_ATOMS: atom_id res chain seq x y z
N MET A 1 -30.42 1.45 -29.45
CA MET A 1 -29.77 1.93 -28.21
C MET A 1 -28.47 1.15 -28.05
N PRO A 2 -27.29 1.72 -28.34
CA PRO A 2 -26.02 1.00 -28.19
C PRO A 2 -25.35 1.43 -26.88
N GLY A 3 -25.02 0.49 -25.98
CA GLY A 3 -24.24 0.85 -24.78
C GLY A 3 -24.03 -0.22 -23.72
N MET A 4 -24.84 -1.29 -23.65
CA MET A 4 -24.73 -2.27 -22.55
C MET A 4 -23.86 -3.49 -22.84
N GLU A 5 -23.37 -3.68 -24.07
CA GLU A 5 -22.58 -4.89 -24.42
C GLU A 5 -21.07 -4.76 -24.08
N ASN A 6 -20.55 -3.53 -23.91
CA ASN A 6 -19.11 -3.30 -23.76
C ASN A 6 -18.63 -3.30 -22.29
N GLU A 7 -19.48 -2.89 -21.34
CA GLU A 7 -19.09 -2.84 -19.91
C GLU A 7 -18.91 -4.24 -19.31
N GLY A 8 -19.79 -5.19 -19.65
CA GLY A 8 -19.67 -6.58 -19.20
C GLY A 8 -18.40 -7.28 -19.73
N SER A 9 -18.00 -6.98 -20.96
CA SER A 9 -16.77 -7.51 -21.55
C SER A 9 -15.52 -6.94 -20.87
N ASN A 10 -15.49 -5.64 -20.58
CA ASN A 10 -14.37 -4.99 -19.90
C ASN A 10 -14.20 -5.47 -18.46
N LEU A 11 -15.31 -5.72 -17.74
CA LEU A 11 -15.29 -6.31 -16.40
C LEU A 11 -14.65 -7.70 -16.39
N SER A 12 -15.08 -8.58 -17.31
CA SER A 12 -14.50 -9.91 -17.45
C SER A 12 -13.01 -9.84 -17.82
N ARG A 13 -12.64 -8.90 -18.68
CA ARG A 13 -11.24 -8.72 -19.08
C ARG A 13 -10.37 -8.21 -17.92
N ALA A 14 -10.88 -7.31 -17.10
CA ALA A 14 -10.18 -6.81 -15.90
C ALA A 14 -9.95 -7.94 -14.88
N GLU A 15 -10.91 -8.86 -14.74
CA GLU A 15 -10.76 -10.04 -13.88
C GLU A 15 -9.70 -11.02 -14.37
N GLU A 16 -9.63 -11.26 -15.69
CA GLU A 16 -8.57 -12.08 -16.30
C GLU A 16 -7.19 -11.49 -16.05
N ILE A 17 -7.02 -10.18 -16.28
CA ILE A 17 -5.75 -9.48 -16.06
C ILE A 17 -5.35 -9.52 -14.58
N LYS A 18 -6.31 -9.37 -13.66
CA LYS A 18 -6.05 -9.56 -12.22
C LYS A 18 -5.54 -10.98 -11.92
N ASN A 19 -6.13 -12.01 -12.53
CA ASN A 19 -5.68 -13.38 -12.32
C ASN A 19 -4.25 -13.59 -12.83
N GLN A 20 -3.91 -13.03 -14.00
CA GLN A 20 -2.53 -13.03 -14.51
C GLN A 20 -1.57 -12.27 -13.58
N ALA A 21 -1.98 -11.11 -13.06
CA ALA A 21 -1.18 -10.35 -12.10
C ALA A 21 -0.92 -11.14 -10.81
N ASN A 22 -1.90 -11.93 -10.34
CA ASN A 22 -1.73 -12.81 -9.19
C ASN A 22 -0.71 -13.94 -9.47
N GLU A 23 -0.67 -14.47 -10.69
CA GLU A 23 0.32 -15.47 -11.09
C GLU A 23 1.73 -14.88 -11.11
N GLU A 24 1.90 -13.70 -11.70
CA GLU A 24 3.19 -12.99 -11.70
C GLU A 24 3.63 -12.59 -10.29
N PHE A 25 2.69 -12.23 -9.42
CA PHE A 25 2.95 -11.98 -8.00
C PHE A 25 3.47 -13.24 -7.29
N LYS A 26 2.87 -14.41 -7.55
CA LYS A 26 3.37 -15.70 -7.04
C LYS A 26 4.74 -16.06 -7.63
N ALA A 27 5.00 -15.67 -8.87
CA ALA A 27 6.31 -15.80 -9.51
C ALA A 27 7.36 -14.79 -8.99
N HIS A 28 7.04 -13.99 -7.96
CA HIS A 28 7.91 -12.97 -7.36
C HIS A 28 8.30 -11.83 -8.31
N LYS A 29 7.61 -11.69 -9.45
CA LYS A 29 7.82 -10.61 -10.41
C LYS A 29 6.89 -9.44 -10.10
N TYR A 30 7.12 -8.81 -8.96
CA TYR A 30 6.22 -7.78 -8.41
C TYR A 30 6.05 -6.57 -9.34
N GLY A 31 7.10 -6.15 -10.06
CA GLY A 31 7.00 -5.03 -11.02
C GLY A 31 6.06 -5.33 -12.20
N GLN A 32 6.08 -6.55 -12.73
CA GLN A 32 5.16 -6.95 -13.79
C GLN A 32 3.72 -7.05 -13.27
N ALA A 33 3.55 -7.60 -12.06
CA ALA A 33 2.26 -7.65 -11.40
C ALA A 33 1.64 -6.25 -11.21
N ILE A 34 2.45 -5.24 -10.81
CA ILE A 34 2.00 -3.84 -10.68
C ILE A 34 1.47 -3.28 -11.99
N ASN A 35 2.18 -3.53 -13.10
CA ASN A 35 1.74 -3.08 -14.43
C ASN A 35 0.42 -3.73 -14.84
N LEU A 36 0.27 -5.03 -14.60
CA LEU A 36 -0.98 -5.76 -14.89
C LEU A 36 -2.14 -5.26 -14.00
N TYR A 37 -1.92 -5.03 -12.71
CA TYR A 37 -2.95 -4.42 -11.85
C TYR A 37 -3.34 -3.03 -12.31
N THR A 38 -2.39 -2.24 -12.82
CA THR A 38 -2.67 -0.90 -13.36
C THR A 38 -3.57 -0.98 -14.59
N GLN A 39 -3.31 -1.92 -15.50
CA GLN A 39 -4.20 -2.17 -16.65
C GLN A 39 -5.60 -2.63 -16.20
N ALA A 40 -5.70 -3.50 -15.19
CA ALA A 40 -6.99 -3.91 -14.64
C ALA A 40 -7.77 -2.73 -14.03
N ILE A 41 -7.07 -1.80 -13.37
CA ILE A 41 -7.66 -0.57 -12.81
C ILE A 41 -8.15 0.38 -13.90
N GLU A 42 -7.41 0.52 -15.00
CA GLU A 42 -7.81 1.36 -16.14
C GLU A 42 -9.09 0.85 -16.81
N LEU A 43 -9.26 -0.47 -16.86
CA LEU A 43 -10.48 -1.10 -17.36
C LEU A 43 -11.63 -1.02 -16.35
N ASN A 44 -11.33 -1.20 -15.06
CA ASN A 44 -12.32 -1.12 -13.99
C ASN A 44 -11.70 -0.58 -12.70
N SER A 45 -11.94 0.69 -12.43
CA SER A 45 -11.45 1.37 -11.23
C SER A 45 -12.34 1.16 -10.00
N GLN A 46 -13.53 0.56 -10.16
CA GLN A 46 -14.54 0.43 -9.10
C GLN A 46 -14.29 -0.74 -8.15
N ASN A 47 -13.31 -1.60 -8.45
CA ASN A 47 -12.99 -2.75 -7.60
C ASN A 47 -11.80 -2.44 -6.67
N ALA A 48 -12.07 -2.37 -5.37
CA ALA A 48 -11.05 -2.14 -4.34
C ALA A 48 -9.97 -3.24 -4.28
N VAL A 49 -10.28 -4.46 -4.76
CA VAL A 49 -9.33 -5.59 -4.76
C VAL A 49 -8.10 -5.29 -5.63
N TYR A 50 -8.25 -4.61 -6.77
CA TYR A 50 -7.12 -4.31 -7.64
C TYR A 50 -6.12 -3.38 -6.98
N TRP A 51 -6.62 -2.32 -6.34
CA TRP A 51 -5.82 -1.36 -5.57
C TRP A 51 -5.12 -2.04 -4.39
N ALA A 52 -5.81 -2.92 -3.67
CA ALA A 52 -5.24 -3.66 -2.55
C ALA A 52 -4.16 -4.67 -2.96
N ASN A 53 -4.33 -5.35 -4.10
CA ASN A 53 -3.32 -6.28 -4.59
C ASN A 53 -2.10 -5.55 -5.17
N ARG A 54 -2.29 -4.37 -5.79
CA ARG A 54 -1.20 -3.52 -6.24
C ARG A 54 -0.40 -2.95 -5.07
N SER A 55 -1.06 -2.52 -3.99
CA SER A 55 -0.37 -2.06 -2.78
C SER A 55 0.48 -3.16 -2.12
N LEU A 56 0.00 -4.41 -2.14
CA LEU A 56 0.76 -5.56 -1.67
C LEU A 56 2.02 -5.79 -2.53
N ALA A 57 1.91 -5.65 -3.85
CA ALA A 57 3.05 -5.75 -4.76
C ALA A 57 4.09 -4.63 -4.52
N HIS A 58 3.65 -3.39 -4.32
CA HIS A 58 4.54 -2.29 -3.93
C HIS A 58 5.22 -2.54 -2.57
N THR A 59 4.50 -3.13 -1.61
CA THR A 59 5.07 -3.49 -0.30
C THR A 59 6.19 -4.51 -0.42
N LYS A 60 6.07 -5.45 -1.37
CA LYS A 60 7.13 -6.44 -1.66
C LYS A 60 8.35 -5.84 -2.36
N LEU A 61 8.18 -4.71 -3.04
CA LEU A 61 9.28 -3.92 -3.61
C LEU A 61 9.83 -2.86 -2.64
N GLU A 62 9.37 -2.85 -1.38
CA GLU A 62 9.74 -1.85 -0.36
C GLU A 62 9.32 -0.40 -0.72
N GLU A 63 8.40 -0.25 -1.68
CA GLU A 63 7.83 1.02 -2.11
C GLU A 63 6.62 1.41 -1.23
N TYR A 64 6.88 1.62 0.05
CA TYR A 64 5.82 1.86 1.04
C TYR A 64 4.98 3.11 0.77
N GLY A 65 5.56 4.15 0.15
CA GLY A 65 4.84 5.37 -0.21
C GLY A 65 3.70 5.10 -1.19
N SER A 66 4.01 4.41 -2.30
CA SER A 66 3.04 4.00 -3.31
C SER A 66 2.03 3.00 -2.75
N ALA A 67 2.49 2.05 -1.90
CA ALA A 67 1.60 1.09 -1.25
C ALA A 67 0.54 1.76 -0.37
N ILE A 68 0.89 2.80 0.38
CA ILE A 68 -0.06 3.54 1.22
C ILE A 68 -1.08 4.30 0.37
N GLN A 69 -0.64 4.92 -0.73
CA GLN A 69 -1.54 5.63 -1.65
C GLN A 69 -2.59 4.66 -2.24
N ASP A 70 -2.15 3.49 -2.69
CA ASP A 70 -3.03 2.48 -3.27
C ASP A 70 -3.97 1.87 -2.23
N ALA A 71 -3.49 1.60 -1.02
CA ALA A 71 -4.33 1.13 0.07
C ALA A 71 -5.39 2.17 0.48
N THR A 72 -5.04 3.46 0.44
CA THR A 72 -5.99 4.55 0.71
C THR A 72 -7.07 4.60 -0.36
N LYS A 73 -6.70 4.52 -1.64
CA LYS A 73 -7.67 4.46 -2.75
C LYS A 73 -8.58 3.24 -2.67
N ALA A 74 -8.07 2.08 -2.25
CA ALA A 74 -8.91 0.89 -2.06
C ALA A 74 -10.05 1.15 -1.05
N ILE A 75 -9.76 1.88 0.02
CA ILE A 75 -10.74 2.24 1.07
C ILE A 75 -11.72 3.31 0.55
N GLU A 76 -11.24 4.26 -0.25
CA GLU A 76 -12.10 5.27 -0.90
C GLU A 76 -13.10 4.63 -1.87
N VAL A 77 -12.65 3.62 -2.63
CA VAL A 77 -13.48 2.90 -3.62
C VAL A 77 -14.51 2.01 -2.92
N ASP A 78 -14.09 1.22 -1.94
CA ASP A 78 -15.00 0.41 -1.12
C ASP A 78 -14.71 0.61 0.37
N PRO A 79 -15.51 1.44 1.07
CA PRO A 79 -15.38 1.65 2.50
C PRO A 79 -15.62 0.39 3.34
N LYS A 80 -16.30 -0.63 2.78
CA LYS A 80 -16.53 -1.91 3.45
C LYS A 80 -15.28 -2.80 3.38
N TYR A 81 -14.43 -2.62 2.36
CA TYR A 81 -13.17 -3.34 2.21
C TYR A 81 -12.25 -3.14 3.43
N SER A 82 -12.23 -1.94 3.99
CA SER A 82 -11.49 -1.59 5.22
C SER A 82 -11.90 -2.40 6.45
N LYS A 83 -13.14 -2.90 6.52
CA LYS A 83 -13.65 -3.62 7.69
C LYS A 83 -13.23 -5.09 7.68
N GLU A 84 -13.03 -5.65 6.49
CA GLU A 84 -12.83 -7.08 6.28
C GLU A 84 -11.35 -7.48 6.22
N LYS A 85 -10.49 -6.55 5.80
CA LYS A 85 -9.04 -6.66 5.98
C LYS A 85 -8.55 -5.37 6.60
N PRO A 86 -7.99 -5.38 7.82
CA PRO A 86 -7.15 -4.28 8.24
C PRO A 86 -5.89 -4.35 7.36
N THR A 87 -5.96 -3.80 6.15
CA THR A 87 -4.80 -3.32 5.39
C THR A 87 -4.34 -1.99 5.96
N THR A 88 -4.40 -1.83 7.28
CA THR A 88 -3.26 -1.22 7.95
C THR A 88 -2.10 -2.13 7.59
N LEU A 89 -1.36 -1.77 6.54
CA LEU A 89 0.03 -2.16 6.37
C LEU A 89 0.57 -2.29 7.78
N ASP A 90 0.88 -3.52 8.18
CA ASP A 90 1.33 -3.83 9.52
C ASP A 90 2.69 -3.16 9.66
N CYS A 91 2.67 -1.87 10.00
CA CYS A 91 3.81 -1.08 10.38
C CYS A 91 4.22 -1.62 11.76
N GLY A 92 4.89 -2.77 11.80
CA GLY A 92 5.42 -3.30 13.06
C GLY A 92 6.49 -2.36 13.63
N PRO A 93 6.76 -2.34 14.95
CA PRO A 93 6.05 -2.91 16.09
C PRO A 93 5.63 -1.80 17.09
N ARG A 94 4.93 -0.76 16.63
CA ARG A 94 4.24 0.17 17.54
C ARG A 94 2.97 0.64 16.85
N THR A 95 1.87 0.05 17.27
CA THR A 95 0.45 0.32 17.02
C THR A 95 0.10 1.82 16.97
N ILE A 96 0.48 2.52 15.90
CA ILE A 96 0.17 3.94 15.65
C ILE A 96 -0.52 4.11 14.29
N CYS A 97 -1.25 3.11 13.81
CA CYS A 97 -2.08 3.29 12.62
C CYS A 97 -3.48 2.71 12.76
N ARG A 98 -4.09 2.79 13.95
CA ARG A 98 -5.53 2.53 14.10
C ARG A 98 -6.40 3.80 14.05
N ARG A 99 -5.81 4.99 13.83
CA ARG A 99 -6.56 6.27 13.83
C ARG A 99 -6.07 7.37 12.87
N HIS A 100 -5.07 7.13 12.02
CA HIS A 100 -4.45 8.19 11.20
C HIS A 100 -4.89 8.22 9.73
N ILE A 101 -6.07 7.68 9.43
CA ILE A 101 -6.75 8.06 8.19
C ILE A 101 -7.32 9.46 8.48
N MET A 102 -6.79 10.47 7.78
CA MET A 102 -7.18 11.90 7.75
C MET A 102 -6.23 12.87 8.49
N ALA A 103 -5.11 13.27 7.86
CA ALA A 103 -4.63 14.68 7.79
C ALA A 103 -3.14 14.77 7.37
N SER A 104 -2.84 15.68 6.44
CA SER A 104 -1.51 16.02 5.91
C SER A 104 -0.47 16.51 6.96
N SER A 105 -0.86 16.69 8.22
CA SER A 105 0.02 17.07 9.32
C SER A 105 0.88 15.91 9.87
N TYR A 106 0.52 14.67 9.57
CA TYR A 106 1.19 13.49 10.13
C TYR A 106 2.44 13.02 9.37
N LEU A 107 2.61 13.39 8.11
CA LEU A 107 3.85 13.09 7.36
C LEU A 107 5.06 13.75 8.03
N TYR A 108 4.94 15.03 8.40
CA TYR A 108 5.99 15.76 9.11
C TYR A 108 6.25 15.17 10.50
N LYS A 109 5.21 14.69 11.20
CA LYS A 109 5.36 14.09 12.53
C LYS A 109 6.03 12.71 12.49
N CYS A 110 5.68 11.86 11.52
CA CYS A 110 6.35 10.57 11.31
C CYS A 110 7.81 10.74 10.87
N MET A 111 8.09 11.68 9.96
CA MET A 111 9.47 12.00 9.57
C MET A 111 10.28 12.56 10.76
N TRP A 112 9.66 13.41 11.59
CA TRP A 112 10.26 13.95 12.81
C TRP A 112 10.52 12.88 13.88
N GLU A 113 9.58 11.96 14.10
CA GLU A 113 9.75 10.85 15.05
C GLU A 113 10.79 9.82 14.56
N ALA A 114 10.87 9.54 13.25
CA ALA A 114 11.91 8.71 12.66
C ALA A 114 13.31 9.36 12.78
N LEU A 115 13.40 10.68 12.59
CA LEU A 115 14.61 11.46 12.84
C LEU A 115 15.00 11.42 14.32
N GLN A 116 14.05 11.57 15.24
CA GLN A 116 14.27 11.46 16.68
C GLN A 116 14.76 10.07 17.09
N GLN A 117 14.24 8.99 16.49
CA GLN A 117 14.71 7.63 16.77
C GLN A 117 16.13 7.39 16.24
N ARG A 118 16.48 7.94 15.06
CA ARG A 118 17.85 7.91 14.54
C ARG A 118 18.82 8.72 15.39
N ILE A 119 18.43 9.91 15.84
CA ILE A 119 19.20 10.72 16.78
C ILE A 119 19.37 9.98 18.10
N ARG A 120 18.32 9.35 18.63
CA ARG A 120 18.38 8.55 19.87
C ARG A 120 19.30 7.33 19.74
N MET A 121 19.28 6.65 18.59
CA MET A 121 20.21 5.55 18.27
C MET A 121 21.66 6.04 18.18
N ILE A 122 21.93 7.19 17.55
CA ILE A 122 23.26 7.82 17.47
C ILE A 122 23.75 8.25 18.86
N LEU A 123 22.87 8.85 19.67
CA LEU A 123 23.18 9.29 21.04
C LEU A 123 23.48 8.11 21.98
N ILE A 124 22.76 6.99 21.84
CA ILE A 124 23.06 5.75 22.57
C ILE A 124 24.42 5.19 22.13
N ASN A 125 24.73 5.22 20.83
CA ASN A 125 26.03 4.77 20.30
C ASN A 125 27.19 5.71 20.66
N MET A 126 26.92 6.99 20.93
CA MET A 126 27.92 7.98 21.38
C MET A 126 28.13 8.02 22.89
N GLN A 127 27.26 7.40 23.70
CA GLN A 127 27.46 7.29 25.16
C GLN A 127 28.27 6.05 25.58
N LEU A 128 29.41 5.79 24.93
CA LEU A 128 30.38 4.78 25.38
C LEU A 128 31.85 5.14 25.09
N THR A 129 32.29 6.39 25.27
CA THR A 129 33.75 6.68 25.34
C THR A 129 34.23 7.71 26.38
N SER A 130 33.43 8.22 27.32
CA SER A 130 33.98 9.20 28.28
C SER A 130 33.31 9.37 29.65
N TYR A 131 32.74 8.31 30.25
CA TYR A 131 32.47 8.31 31.70
C TYR A 131 33.29 7.22 32.41
N VAL A 132 34.62 7.26 32.17
CA VAL A 132 35.61 6.94 33.20
C VAL A 132 36.12 8.30 33.68
N LEU A 133 35.60 8.77 34.80
CA LEU A 133 36.23 9.53 35.89
C LEU A 133 35.15 9.87 36.92
#